data_AF-A0A6J4HG07-F1
#
_entry.id   AF-A0A6J4HG07-F1
#
_cell.length_a   1.000
_cell.length_b   1.000
_cell.length_c   1.000
_cell.angle_alpha   90.00
_cell.angle_beta   90.00
_cell.angle_gamma   90.00
#
_symmetry.space_group_name_H-M   'P 1'
#
loop_
_entity.id
_entity.type
_entity.pdbx_description
1 polymer ?
#
loop_
_entity_poly.entity_id
_entity_poly.type
_entity_poly.pdbx_seq_one_letter_code
_entity_poly.pdbx_strand_id
1 'polypeptide(L)'
;MFIHQAHPGELRHRYSTFDQKLEGAREYKEQEQLPWPVLVDDLAGTMHREYSQGMADPTFLIDVDGQVSFYGMWTHVPTLHRAITALLSQDGRGQALGLDRTPHLLASFVDGYRGPRRGGRRGVLEYDLGGGGAGTLSFLGNKAKPVLAPVALRSTPLPRQTKLAVALGLASFVLLGASVAATVLR
;
A
#
# COMPACT_ATOMS: atom_id res chain seq x y z
N MET A 1 3.68 12.00 3.70
CA MET A 1 3.26 13.25 3.03
C MET A 1 1.84 13.08 2.53
N PHE A 2 0.98 14.07 2.71
CA PHE A 2 -0.40 14.09 2.23
C PHE A 2 -0.49 14.80 0.89
N ILE A 3 -0.94 14.08 -0.14
CA ILE A 3 -0.89 14.55 -1.54
C ILE A 3 -2.30 14.89 -2.03
N HIS A 4 -3.23 13.96 -1.95
CA HIS A 4 -4.64 14.20 -2.25
C HIS A 4 -5.49 13.08 -1.65
N GLN A 5 -6.81 13.27 -1.63
CA GLN A 5 -7.74 12.20 -1.30
C GLN A 5 -7.53 11.01 -2.27
N ALA A 6 -7.34 9.82 -1.72
CA ALA A 6 -7.35 8.59 -2.50
C ALA A 6 -8.78 8.39 -3.05
N HIS A 7 -8.89 8.32 -4.39
CA HIS A 7 -10.14 8.17 -5.14
C HIS A 7 -11.27 9.12 -4.66
N PRO A 8 -11.24 10.39 -5.08
CA PRO A 8 -12.32 11.33 -4.80
C PRO A 8 -13.67 10.81 -5.31
N GLY A 9 -14.75 11.24 -4.66
CA GLY A 9 -16.11 10.90 -5.06
C GLY A 9 -17.10 11.91 -4.49
N GLU A 10 -18.34 11.47 -4.29
CA GLU A 10 -19.42 12.32 -3.79
C GLU A 10 -19.27 12.71 -2.32
N LEU A 11 -18.55 11.91 -1.51
CA LEU A 11 -18.34 12.20 -0.09
C LEU A 11 -17.06 12.99 0.18
N ARG A 12 -16.08 12.88 -0.72
CA ARG A 12 -14.78 13.57 -0.62
C ARG A 12 -14.35 13.99 -2.01
N HIS A 13 -14.46 15.28 -2.29
CA HIS A 13 -14.10 15.83 -3.59
C HIS A 13 -12.59 16.05 -3.73
N ARG A 14 -12.15 16.30 -4.97
CA ARG A 14 -10.82 16.84 -5.21
C ARG A 14 -10.72 18.23 -4.58
N TYR A 15 -9.62 18.49 -3.87
CA TYR A 15 -9.36 19.80 -3.29
C TYR A 15 -9.16 20.86 -4.37
N SER A 16 -9.83 22.00 -4.24
CA SER A 16 -9.69 23.16 -5.13
C SER A 16 -8.89 24.30 -4.49
N THR A 17 -8.63 24.25 -3.18
CA THR A 17 -7.80 25.21 -2.45
C THR A 17 -6.84 24.48 -1.50
N PHE A 18 -5.77 25.17 -1.10
CA PHE A 18 -4.83 24.64 -0.12
C PHE A 18 -5.50 24.41 1.25
N ASP A 19 -6.37 25.31 1.69
CA ASP A 19 -7.06 25.17 2.98
C ASP A 19 -7.93 23.91 3.05
N GLN A 20 -8.65 23.59 1.98
CA GLN A 20 -9.42 22.33 1.90
C GLN A 20 -8.51 21.10 2.00
N LYS A 21 -7.36 21.14 1.33
CA LYS A 21 -6.37 20.06 1.36
C LYS A 21 -5.75 19.90 2.75
N LEU A 22 -5.44 21.02 3.41
CA LEU A 22 -4.91 21.06 4.77
C LEU A 22 -5.91 20.47 5.76
N GLU A 23 -7.20 20.81 5.64
CA GLU A 23 -8.24 20.24 6.47
C GLU A 23 -8.40 18.74 6.22
N GLY A 24 -8.43 18.32 4.96
CA GLY A 24 -8.44 16.90 4.61
C GLY A 24 -7.24 16.12 5.17
N ALA A 25 -6.06 16.74 5.25
CA ALA A 25 -4.89 16.14 5.86
C ALA A 25 -5.02 15.98 7.39
N ARG A 26 -5.65 16.94 8.07
CA ARG A 26 -5.93 16.85 9.51
C ARG A 26 -6.90 15.71 9.80
N GLU A 27 -8.01 15.66 9.08
CA GLU A 27 -8.99 14.59 9.20
C GLU A 27 -8.35 13.22 8.90
N TYR A 28 -7.49 13.13 7.88
CA TYR A 28 -6.76 11.89 7.57
C TYR A 28 -5.86 11.47 8.72
N LYS A 29 -5.10 12.41 9.30
CA LYS A 29 -4.23 12.15 10.45
C LYS A 29 -5.03 11.63 11.65
N GLU A 30 -6.18 12.24 11.93
CA GLU A 30 -7.08 11.85 13.03
C GLU A 30 -7.72 10.47 12.78
N GLN A 31 -8.28 10.25 11.59
CA GLN A 31 -8.96 8.99 11.24
C GLN A 31 -8.00 7.79 11.25
N GLU A 32 -6.79 7.98 10.71
CA GLU A 32 -5.77 6.92 10.69
C GLU A 32 -4.91 6.89 11.96
N GLN A 33 -5.19 7.77 12.93
CA GLN A 33 -4.51 7.84 14.22
C GLN A 33 -2.98 7.92 14.06
N LEU A 34 -2.51 8.72 13.10
CA LEU A 34 -1.10 8.80 12.77
C LEU A 34 -0.35 9.54 13.90
N PRO A 35 0.61 8.88 14.57
CA PRO A 35 1.30 9.48 15.72
C PRO A 35 2.39 10.46 15.29
N TRP A 36 2.72 10.53 14.00
CA TRP A 36 3.76 11.38 13.45
C TRP A 36 3.21 12.62 12.74
N PRO A 37 4.05 13.65 12.50
CA PRO A 37 3.70 14.79 11.67
C PRO A 37 3.30 14.39 10.25
N VAL A 38 2.31 15.09 9.70
CA VAL A 38 1.87 14.91 8.31
C VAL A 38 2.19 16.20 7.55
N LEU A 39 3.19 16.14 6.66
CA LEU A 39 3.48 17.22 5.73
C LEU A 39 2.46 17.19 4.59
N VAL A 40 1.91 18.36 4.23
CA VAL A 40 0.91 18.51 3.17
C VAL A 40 1.60 19.11 1.96
N ASP A 41 1.53 18.42 0.82
CA ASP A 41 2.08 18.92 -0.44
C ASP A 41 1.27 20.13 -0.94
N ASP A 42 1.82 20.93 -1.84
CA ASP A 42 1.09 22.06 -2.43
C ASP A 42 -0.13 21.59 -3.24
N LEU A 43 -1.01 22.51 -3.62
CA LEU A 43 -2.23 22.15 -4.37
C LEU A 43 -1.90 21.48 -5.72
N ALA A 44 -0.77 21.84 -6.32
CA ALA A 44 -0.33 21.25 -7.57
C ALA A 44 0.19 19.81 -7.38
N GLY A 45 0.65 19.41 -6.19
CA GLY A 45 1.32 18.14 -5.96
C GLY A 45 2.78 18.15 -6.43
N THR A 46 3.49 19.26 -6.24
CA THR A 46 4.87 19.43 -6.74
C THR A 46 5.82 18.37 -6.16
N MET A 47 5.80 18.14 -4.85
CA MET A 47 6.66 17.13 -4.24
C MET A 47 6.31 15.72 -4.72
N HIS A 48 5.02 15.40 -4.89
CA HIS A 48 4.60 14.12 -5.42
C HIS A 48 5.10 13.86 -6.85
N ARG A 49 5.14 14.89 -7.72
CA ARG A 49 5.71 14.74 -9.05
C ARG A 49 7.22 14.54 -9.01
N GLU A 50 7.92 15.33 -8.20
CA GLU A 50 9.39 15.33 -8.19
C GLU A 50 9.97 14.13 -7.44
N TYR A 51 9.50 13.87 -6.22
CA TYR A 51 10.01 12.78 -5.39
C TYR A 51 9.48 11.42 -5.84
N SER A 52 8.18 11.33 -6.08
CA SER A 52 7.48 10.05 -6.27
C SER A 52 7.30 9.66 -7.73
N GLN A 53 7.66 10.53 -8.67
CA GLN A 53 7.37 10.36 -10.10
C GLN A 53 5.88 10.06 -10.37
N GLY A 54 4.98 10.60 -9.52
CA GLY A 54 3.53 10.38 -9.62
C GLY A 54 3.01 9.05 -9.07
N MET A 55 3.83 8.25 -8.37
CA MET A 55 3.39 6.98 -7.77
C MET A 55 2.57 7.21 -6.50
N ALA A 56 1.46 6.47 -6.34
CA ALA A 56 0.42 6.73 -5.34
C ALA A 56 0.78 6.37 -3.89
N ASP A 57 1.78 5.51 -3.66
CA ASP A 57 2.22 5.09 -2.32
C ASP A 57 3.69 4.65 -2.27
N PRO A 58 4.65 5.56 -2.51
CA PRO A 58 6.05 5.27 -2.33
C PRO A 58 6.51 5.57 -0.90
N THR A 59 7.53 4.83 -0.46
CA THR A 59 8.25 5.11 0.78
C THR A 59 9.71 5.43 0.48
N PHE A 60 10.23 6.45 1.14
CA PHE A 60 11.65 6.80 1.16
C PHE A 60 12.18 6.63 2.57
N LEU A 61 13.37 6.04 2.70
CA LEU A 61 14.16 6.05 3.91
C LEU A 61 15.37 6.95 3.68
N ILE A 62 15.54 7.93 4.56
CA ILE A 62 16.60 8.93 4.50
C ILE A 62 17.57 8.67 5.66
N ASP A 63 18.87 8.63 5.40
CA ASP A 63 19.90 8.47 6.43
C ASP A 63 20.19 9.77 7.20
N VAL A 64 21.08 9.66 8.18
CA VAL A 64 21.54 10.78 9.02
C VAL A 64 22.24 11.89 8.25
N ASP A 65 22.67 11.67 7.01
CA ASP A 65 23.28 12.68 6.14
C ASP A 65 22.30 13.30 5.14
N GLY A 66 21.01 12.92 5.21
CA GLY A 66 20.00 13.39 4.27
C GLY A 66 20.02 12.68 2.92
N GLN A 67 20.71 11.54 2.79
CA GLN A 67 20.72 10.74 1.56
C GLN A 67 19.63 9.68 1.56
N VAL A 68 19.10 9.33 0.38
CA VAL A 68 18.10 8.27 0.24
C VAL A 68 18.77 6.90 0.34
N SER A 69 18.59 6.22 1.46
CA SER A 69 19.11 4.87 1.74
C SER A 69 18.25 3.75 1.17
N PHE A 70 16.94 4.01 1.02
CA PHE A 70 15.99 3.09 0.42
C PHE A 70 14.83 3.83 -0.25
N TYR A 71 14.41 3.33 -1.41
CA TYR A 71 13.21 3.76 -2.12
C TYR A 71 12.33 2.54 -2.44
N GLY A 72 11.13 2.50 -1.86
CA GLY A 72 10.09 1.55 -2.21
C GLY A 72 9.06 2.23 -3.11
N MET A 73 8.93 1.76 -4.34
CA MET A 73 7.96 2.29 -5.31
C MET A 73 6.51 2.01 -4.90
N TRP A 74 6.32 0.90 -4.17
CA TRP A 74 5.07 0.52 -3.51
C TRP A 74 5.40 0.20 -2.06
N THR A 75 4.80 0.93 -1.13
CA THR A 75 5.03 0.73 0.31
C THR A 75 4.72 -0.71 0.69
N HIS A 76 5.70 -1.37 1.31
CA HIS A 76 5.54 -2.71 1.85
C HIS A 76 6.27 -2.82 3.17
N VAL A 77 5.47 -2.93 4.23
CA VAL A 77 5.94 -2.83 5.62
C VAL A 77 7.05 -3.84 5.93
N PRO A 78 6.98 -5.13 5.52
CA PRO A 78 8.10 -6.06 5.74
C PRO A 78 9.39 -5.69 5.02
N THR A 79 9.34 -5.13 3.80
CA THR A 79 10.55 -4.67 3.09
C THR A 79 11.12 -3.45 3.80
N LEU A 80 10.27 -2.49 4.15
CA LEU A 80 10.66 -1.29 4.87
C LEU A 80 11.29 -1.63 6.23
N HIS A 81 10.71 -2.59 6.97
CA HIS A 81 11.27 -3.09 8.22
C HIS A 81 12.70 -3.58 8.02
N ARG A 82 12.96 -4.40 6.99
CA ARG A 82 14.32 -4.85 6.67
C ARG A 82 15.25 -3.70 6.30
N ALA A 83 14.77 -2.71 5.55
CA ALA A 83 15.56 -1.53 5.18
C ALA A 83 15.94 -0.71 6.43
N ILE A 84 14.99 -0.47 7.33
CA ILE A 84 15.23 0.23 8.59
C ILE A 84 16.23 -0.55 9.44
N THR A 85 16.04 -1.86 9.64
CA THR A 85 16.98 -2.68 10.42
C THR A 85 18.38 -2.66 9.81
N ALA A 86 18.51 -2.75 8.49
CA ALA A 86 19.80 -2.71 7.80
C ALA A 86 20.48 -1.34 7.91
N LEU A 87 19.72 -0.25 7.88
CA LEU A 87 20.25 1.10 8.06
C LEU A 87 20.72 1.31 9.51
N LEU A 88 19.92 0.87 10.49
CA LEU A 88 20.27 0.98 11.91
C LEU A 88 21.49 0.13 12.28
N SER A 89 21.73 -1.01 11.62
CA SER A 89 22.95 -1.78 11.82
C SER A 89 24.22 -1.12 11.24
N GLN A 90 24.05 -0.01 10.52
CA GLN A 90 25.11 0.81 9.94
C GLN A 90 25.13 2.22 10.58
N ASP A 91 24.76 2.30 11.86
CA ASP A 91 24.66 3.55 12.63
C ASP A 91 23.79 4.63 11.97
N GLY A 92 22.79 4.20 11.19
CA GLY A 92 21.88 5.11 10.51
C GLY A 92 22.43 5.73 9.23
N ARG A 93 23.56 5.25 8.70
CA ARG A 93 24.29 5.85 7.57
C ARG A 93 24.39 4.92 6.36
N GLY A 94 24.30 5.48 5.16
CA GLY A 94 24.60 4.75 3.92
C GLY A 94 23.40 4.01 3.32
N GLN A 95 23.68 3.11 2.36
CA GLN A 95 22.64 2.41 1.62
C GLN A 95 22.13 1.19 2.41
N ALA A 96 20.81 1.09 2.54
CA ALA A 96 20.17 -0.03 3.23
C ALA A 96 19.92 -1.21 2.27
N LEU A 97 18.80 -1.15 1.53
CA LEU A 97 18.42 -2.17 0.53
C LEU A 97 18.31 -1.60 -0.89
N GLY A 98 18.57 -0.30 -1.08
CA GLY A 98 18.45 0.35 -2.38
C GLY A 98 16.99 0.51 -2.83
N LEU A 99 16.60 -0.13 -3.93
CA LEU A 99 15.33 0.11 -4.62
C LEU A 99 14.44 -1.14 -4.64
N ASP A 100 13.19 -1.02 -4.18
CA ASP A 100 12.14 -2.03 -4.35
C ASP A 100 11.09 -1.57 -5.37
N ARG A 101 11.03 -2.26 -6.52
CA ARG A 101 10.05 -2.04 -7.59
C ARG A 101 8.91 -3.07 -7.58
N THR A 102 8.90 -3.98 -6.62
CA THR A 102 7.94 -5.09 -6.61
C THR A 102 6.55 -4.56 -6.25
N PRO A 103 5.50 -4.86 -7.04
CA PRO A 103 4.14 -4.57 -6.65
C PRO A 103 3.70 -5.49 -5.50
N HIS A 104 3.44 -4.93 -4.32
CA HIS A 104 3.06 -5.69 -3.11
C HIS A 104 1.55 -5.78 -2.93
N LEU A 105 0.88 -6.36 -3.92
CA LEU A 105 -0.59 -6.28 -4.09
C LEU A 105 -1.42 -6.92 -2.99
N LEU A 106 -0.90 -7.94 -2.29
CA LEU A 106 -1.68 -8.68 -1.29
C LEU A 106 -2.12 -7.75 -0.15
N ALA A 107 -1.21 -6.91 0.37
CA ALA A 107 -1.56 -5.94 1.40
C ALA A 107 -2.56 -4.90 0.86
N SER A 108 -2.36 -4.43 -0.38
CA SER A 108 -3.25 -3.49 -1.06
C SER A 108 -4.66 -4.05 -1.25
N PHE A 109 -4.82 -5.35 -1.52
CA PHE A 109 -6.15 -5.96 -1.61
C PHE A 109 -6.77 -6.19 -0.22
N VAL A 110 -5.97 -6.53 0.79
CA VAL A 110 -6.51 -6.81 2.12
C VAL A 110 -6.93 -5.54 2.87
N ASP A 111 -6.27 -4.40 2.65
CA ASP A 111 -6.56 -3.15 3.39
C ASP A 111 -6.90 -1.94 2.52
N GLY A 112 -6.60 -1.97 1.22
CA GLY A 112 -6.73 -0.82 0.32
C GLY A 112 -8.16 -0.35 0.06
N TYR A 113 -9.19 -1.16 0.39
CA TYR A 113 -10.59 -0.76 0.23
C TYR A 113 -10.98 0.47 1.05
N ARG A 114 -10.27 0.74 2.15
CA ARG A 114 -10.54 1.88 3.04
C ARG A 114 -10.43 3.21 2.32
N GLY A 115 -9.44 3.38 1.44
CA GLY A 115 -9.18 4.61 0.70
C GLY A 115 -10.36 5.02 -0.19
N PRO A 116 -10.70 4.21 -1.21
CA PRO A 116 -11.83 4.50 -2.11
C PRO A 116 -13.16 4.65 -1.39
N ARG A 117 -13.40 3.89 -0.32
CA ARG A 117 -14.62 4.00 0.49
C ARG A 117 -14.82 5.40 1.08
N ARG A 118 -13.75 6.14 1.39
CA ARG A 118 -13.86 7.53 1.86
C ARG A 118 -14.45 8.46 0.80
N GLY A 119 -14.22 8.18 -0.49
CA GLY A 119 -14.83 8.93 -1.59
C GLY A 119 -16.32 8.66 -1.78
N GLY A 120 -16.86 7.59 -1.18
CA GLY A 120 -18.22 7.13 -1.39
C GLY A 120 -18.32 6.09 -2.50
N ARG A 121 -19.55 5.87 -3.00
CA ARG A 121 -19.85 4.90 -4.06
C ARG A 121 -19.12 5.25 -5.36
N ARG A 122 -19.03 6.54 -5.70
CA ARG A 122 -18.33 6.98 -6.91
C ARG A 122 -16.83 6.72 -6.82
N GLY A 123 -16.21 6.99 -5.67
CA GLY A 123 -14.79 6.72 -5.45
C GLY A 123 -14.46 5.22 -5.58
N VAL A 124 -15.32 4.35 -5.05
CA VAL A 124 -15.20 2.89 -5.22
C VAL A 124 -15.35 2.47 -6.68
N LEU A 125 -16.35 3.01 -7.39
CA LEU A 125 -16.59 2.69 -8.80
C LEU A 125 -15.43 3.12 -9.70
N GLU A 126 -14.92 4.34 -9.52
CA GLU A 126 -13.77 4.84 -10.30
C GLU A 126 -12.50 4.04 -10.01
N TYR A 127 -12.29 3.61 -8.76
CA TYR A 127 -11.20 2.69 -8.43
C TYR A 127 -11.35 1.32 -9.10
N ASP A 128 -12.57 0.77 -9.14
CA ASP A 128 -12.84 -0.52 -9.76
C ASP A 128 -12.67 -0.48 -11.29
N LEU A 129 -13.22 0.54 -11.94
CA LEU A 129 -13.10 0.74 -13.39
C LEU A 129 -11.66 1.05 -13.81
N GLY A 130 -10.99 1.96 -13.10
CA GLY A 130 -9.61 2.34 -13.42
C GLY A 130 -8.59 1.23 -13.13
N GLY A 131 -8.90 0.35 -12.18
CA GLY A 131 -8.03 -0.77 -11.78
C GLY A 131 -8.42 -2.13 -12.38
N GLY A 132 -9.39 -2.19 -13.29
CA GLY A 132 -9.81 -3.45 -13.94
C GLY A 132 -10.34 -4.50 -12.95
N GLY A 133 -11.15 -4.09 -11.97
CA GLY A 133 -11.67 -4.98 -10.91
C GLY A 133 -10.92 -4.84 -9.57
N ALA A 134 -9.95 -3.94 -9.46
CA ALA A 134 -9.19 -3.74 -8.22
C ALA A 134 -10.07 -3.32 -7.03
N GLY A 135 -11.17 -2.60 -7.28
CA GLY A 135 -12.15 -2.24 -6.25
C GLY A 135 -12.87 -3.45 -5.68
N THR A 136 -13.30 -4.36 -6.56
CA THR A 136 -13.91 -5.64 -6.21
C THR A 136 -12.93 -6.52 -5.45
N LEU A 137 -11.70 -6.65 -5.93
CA LEU A 137 -10.65 -7.44 -5.25
C LEU A 137 -10.31 -6.86 -3.88
N SER A 138 -10.15 -5.55 -3.75
CA SER A 138 -9.92 -4.90 -2.46
C SER A 138 -11.12 -5.04 -1.52
N PHE A 139 -12.36 -4.99 -2.03
CA PHE A 139 -13.56 -5.22 -1.22
C PHE A 139 -13.59 -6.64 -0.63
N LEU A 140 -13.37 -7.65 -1.47
CA LEU A 140 -13.32 -9.06 -1.05
C LEU A 140 -12.16 -9.30 -0.07
N GLY A 141 -10.98 -8.75 -0.37
CA GLY A 141 -9.82 -8.82 0.52
C GLY A 141 -10.09 -8.19 1.88
N ASN A 142 -10.74 -7.02 1.91
CA ASN A 142 -11.13 -6.36 3.16
C ASN A 142 -12.21 -7.16 3.94
N LYS A 143 -13.10 -7.90 3.27
CA LYS A 143 -14.03 -8.84 3.93
C LYS A 143 -13.31 -10.06 4.52
N ALA A 144 -12.30 -10.57 3.81
CA ALA A 144 -11.47 -11.68 4.26
C ALA A 144 -10.34 -11.25 5.23
N LYS A 145 -10.24 -9.95 5.54
CA LYS A 145 -9.19 -9.38 6.41
C LYS A 145 -8.98 -10.13 7.74
N PRO A 146 -10.00 -10.60 8.48
CA PRO A 146 -9.79 -11.36 9.72
C PRO A 146 -8.91 -12.60 9.54
N VAL A 147 -8.96 -13.23 8.37
CA VAL A 147 -8.19 -14.44 8.04
C VAL A 147 -6.88 -14.09 7.36
N LEU A 148 -6.87 -13.09 6.48
CA LEU A 148 -5.71 -12.75 5.66
C LEU A 148 -4.71 -11.80 6.37
N ALA A 149 -5.16 -10.98 7.30
CA ALA A 149 -4.32 -9.98 7.97
C ALA A 149 -3.06 -10.54 8.65
N PRO A 150 -3.09 -11.70 9.36
CA PRO A 150 -1.90 -12.28 10.00
C PRO A 150 -0.75 -12.61 9.03
N VAL A 151 -1.04 -12.70 7.73
CA VAL A 151 -0.07 -12.95 6.66
C VAL A 151 0.18 -11.68 5.85
N ALA A 152 -0.87 -10.98 5.45
CA ALA A 152 -0.82 -9.86 4.51
C ALA A 152 -0.38 -8.52 5.15
N LEU A 153 -0.70 -8.28 6.42
CA LEU A 153 -0.49 -6.98 7.09
C LEU A 153 0.57 -7.05 8.19
N ARG A 154 1.54 -7.96 8.03
CA ARG A 154 2.63 -8.12 8.98
C ARG A 154 3.60 -6.95 8.87
N SER A 155 4.15 -6.54 10.01
CA SER A 155 5.29 -5.62 10.05
C SER A 155 6.63 -6.31 9.79
N THR A 156 6.72 -7.60 10.14
CA THR A 156 7.95 -8.39 9.99
C THR A 156 7.87 -9.38 8.83
N PRO A 157 8.98 -9.62 8.11
CA PRO A 157 9.02 -10.63 7.06
C PRO A 157 8.64 -12.02 7.58
N LEU A 158 7.94 -12.79 6.75
CA LEU A 158 7.74 -14.20 7.01
C LEU A 158 9.10 -14.95 7.04
N PRO A 159 9.28 -15.91 7.97
CA PRO A 159 10.38 -16.85 7.90
C PRO A 159 10.41 -17.56 6.55
N ARG A 160 11.61 -17.90 6.05
CA ARG A 160 11.77 -18.59 4.76
C ARG A 160 10.93 -19.87 4.68
N GLN A 161 10.90 -20.66 5.75
CA GLN A 161 10.13 -21.90 5.84
C GLN A 161 8.63 -21.66 5.68
N THR A 162 8.09 -20.62 6.31
CA THR A 162 6.67 -20.25 6.18
C THR A 162 6.34 -19.79 4.77
N LYS A 163 7.22 -19.03 4.12
CA LYS A 163 7.03 -18.63 2.71
C LYS A 163 6.96 -19.84 1.78
N LEU A 164 7.86 -20.81 1.97
CA LEU A 164 7.87 -22.08 1.24
C LEU A 164 6.58 -22.87 1.47
N ALA A 165 6.14 -23.01 2.72
CA ALA A 165 4.91 -23.71 3.04
C ALA A 165 3.66 -23.07 2.39
N VAL A 166 3.55 -21.73 2.43
CA VAL A 166 2.45 -21.01 1.77
C VAL A 166 2.50 -21.18 0.26
N ALA A 167 3.68 -21.07 -0.36
CA ALA A 167 3.84 -21.26 -1.80
C ALA A 167 3.44 -22.67 -2.25
N LEU A 168 3.88 -23.70 -1.51
CA LEU A 168 3.51 -25.09 -1.77
C LEU A 168 2.01 -25.33 -1.57
N GLY A 169 1.41 -24.77 -0.52
CA GLY A 169 -0.03 -24.88 -0.27
C GLY A 169 -0.87 -24.28 -1.40
N LEU A 170 -0.50 -23.09 -1.89
CA LEU A 170 -1.17 -22.45 -3.03
C LEU A 170 -1.02 -23.27 -4.32
N ALA A 171 0.17 -23.78 -4.61
CA ALA A 171 0.41 -24.63 -5.77
C ALA A 171 -0.46 -25.90 -5.73
N SER A 172 -0.55 -26.56 -4.57
CA SER A 172 -1.41 -27.73 -4.37
C SER A 172 -2.89 -27.41 -4.58
N PHE A 173 -3.36 -26.25 -4.13
CA PHE A 173 -4.76 -25.84 -4.30
C PHE A 173 -5.11 -25.58 -5.77
N VAL A 174 -4.18 -24.97 -6.53
CA VAL A 174 -4.34 -24.74 -7.98
C VAL A 174 -4.36 -26.07 -8.74
N LEU A 175 -3.45 -27.00 -8.40
CA LEU A 175 -3.40 -28.32 -9.02
C LEU A 175 -4.66 -29.15 -8.74
N LEU A 176 -5.17 -29.10 -7.51
CA LEU A 176 -6.43 -29.76 -7.14
C LEU A 176 -7.63 -29.14 -7.85
N GLY A 177 -7.72 -27.80 -7.92
CA GLY A 177 -8.79 -27.11 -8.63
C GLY A 177 -8.81 -27.41 -10.13
N ALA A 178 -7.63 -27.45 -10.76
CA ALA A 178 -7.50 -27.83 -12.17
C ALA A 178 -7.90 -29.30 -12.42
N SER A 179 -7.57 -30.20 -11.50
CA SER A 179 -7.96 -31.61 -11.59
C SER A 179 -9.48 -31.78 -11.46
N VAL A 180 -10.14 -31.08 -10.54
CA VAL A 180 -11.60 -31.12 -10.37
C VAL A 180 -12.31 -30.53 -11.59
N ALA A 181 -11.83 -29.41 -12.13
CA ALA A 181 -12.39 -28.83 -13.36
C ALA A 181 -12.27 -29.77 -14.57
N ALA A 182 -11.14 -30.48 -14.70
CA ALA A 182 -10.94 -31.47 -15.76
C ALA A 182 -11.84 -32.70 -15.63
N THR A 183 -12.26 -33.06 -14.41
CA THR A 183 -13.20 -34.17 -14.16
C THR A 183 -14.65 -33.76 -14.41
N VAL A 184 -15.02 -32.50 -14.17
CA VAL A 184 -16.40 -31.99 -14.39
C VAL A 184 -16.71 -31.70 -15.86
N LEU A 185 -15.69 -31.53 -16.70
CA LEU A 185 -15.81 -31.27 -18.15
C LEU A 185 -15.72 -32.54 -19.02
N ARG A 186 -15.76 -33.73 -18.42
CA ARG A 186 -15.87 -35.04 -19.11
C ARG A 186 -17.23 -35.66 -18.85
#